data_AF-A0A9Q9IH77-F1
#
_entry.id   AF-A0A9Q9IH77-F1
#
_cell.length_a   1.000
_cell.length_b   1.000
_cell.length_c   1.000
_cell.angle_alpha   90.00
_cell.angle_beta   90.00
_cell.angle_gamma   90.00
#
_symmetry.space_group_name_H-M   'P 1'
#
loop_
_entity.id
_entity.type
_entity.pdbx_description
1 polymer ?
#
loop_
_entity_poly.entity_id
_entity_poly.type
_entity_poly.pdbx_seq_one_letter_code
_entity_poly.pdbx_strand_id
1 'polypeptide(L)' 'MTAVQAGIAAAFAVTLGLFAAVEVAARREGSGVPTLGEVCGVVMRYRVGPLPVGRIAMFGFWWWLGWHFLAR' A
#
# COMPACT_ATOMS: atom_id res chain seq x y z
N MET A 1 27.63 1.79 6.81
CA MET A 1 26.44 0.98 7.14
C MET A 1 26.81 0.00 8.24
N THR A 2 26.08 -0.02 9.35
CA THR A 2 26.25 -1.05 10.37
C THR A 2 25.55 -2.34 9.96
N ALA A 3 25.96 -3.49 10.50
CA ALA A 3 25.32 -4.78 10.22
C ALA A 3 23.81 -4.78 10.52
N VAL A 4 23.40 -4.03 11.55
CA VAL A 4 21.98 -3.83 11.92
C VAL A 4 21.23 -3.06 10.83
N GLN A 5 21.80 -1.96 10.31
CA GLN A 5 21.19 -1.19 9.22
C GLN A 5 21.04 -2.03 7.94
N ALA A 6 22.05 -2.86 7.62
CA ALA A 6 21.99 -3.77 6.49
C ALA A 6 20.89 -4.83 6.66
N GLY A 7 20.76 -5.40 7.87
CA GLY A 7 19.68 -6.35 8.19
C GLY A 7 18.29 -5.73 8.05
N ILE A 8 18.10 -4.50 8.56
CA ILE A 8 16.83 -3.78 8.42
C ILE A 8 16.52 -3.53 6.94
N ALA A 9 17.47 -3.01 6.17
CA ALA A 9 17.28 -2.76 4.74
C ALA A 9 16.92 -4.03 3.96
N ALA A 10 17.57 -5.15 4.25
CA ALA A 10 17.26 -6.44 3.64
C ALA A 10 15.84 -6.90 3.99
N ALA A 11 15.40 -6.76 5.24
CA ALA A 11 14.05 -7.11 5.65
C ALA A 11 12.98 -6.27 4.93
N PHE A 12 13.22 -4.97 4.75
CA PHE A 12 12.36 -4.11 3.94
C PHE A 12 12.33 -4.55 2.48
N ALA A 13 13.50 -4.84 1.88
CA ALA A 13 13.59 -5.30 0.50
C ALA A 13 12.83 -6.62 0.27
N VAL A 14 12.96 -7.59 1.20
CA VAL A 14 12.23 -8.86 1.15
C VAL A 14 10.73 -8.62 1.24
N THR A 15 10.27 -7.77 2.17
CA THR A 15 8.85 -7.42 2.31
C THR A 15 8.29 -6.80 1.02
N LEU A 16 9.02 -5.87 0.40
CA LEU A 16 8.62 -5.26 -0.87
C LEU A 16 8.58 -6.30 -2.01
N GLY A 17 9.54 -7.22 -2.06
CA GLY A 17 9.56 -8.31 -3.03
C GLY A 17 8.37 -9.25 -2.89
N LEU A 18 8.04 -9.64 -1.66
CA LEU A 18 6.85 -10.46 -1.37
C LEU A 18 5.56 -9.74 -1.77
N PHE A 19 5.45 -8.45 -1.46
CA PHE A 19 4.29 -7.66 -1.84
C PHE A 19 4.12 -7.59 -3.36
N ALA A 20 5.20 -7.34 -4.10
CA ALA A 20 5.18 -7.35 -5.56
C ALA A 20 4.79 -8.74 -6.12
N ALA A 21 5.29 -9.82 -5.51
CA ALA A 21 4.92 -11.18 -5.93
C ALA A 21 3.43 -11.46 -5.72
N VAL A 22 2.84 -11.01 -4.60
CA VAL A 22 1.39 -11.11 -4.35
C VAL A 22 0.60 -10.33 -5.39
N GLU A 23 1.01 -9.11 -5.69
CA GLU A 23 0.33 -8.27 -6.69
C GLU A 23 0.40 -8.88 -8.10
N VAL A 24 1.53 -9.48 -8.48
CA VAL A 24 1.67 -10.23 -9.74
C VAL A 24 0.76 -11.46 -9.73
N ALA A 25 0.70 -12.19 -8.63
CA ALA A 25 -0.18 -13.34 -8.50
C ALA A 25 -1.67 -12.96 -8.52
N ALA A 26 -2.05 -11.81 -7.95
CA ALA A 26 -3.41 -11.27 -7.96
C ALA A 26 -3.86 -10.89 -9.37
N ARG A 27 -2.95 -10.41 -10.22
CA ARG A 27 -3.25 -10.03 -11.62
C ARG A 27 -3.44 -11.21 -12.57
N ARG A 28 -3.17 -12.44 -12.13
CA ARG A 28 -3.35 -13.64 -12.97
C ARG A 28 -4.83 -13.92 -13.19
N GLU A 29 -5.19 -14.31 -14.41
CA GLU A 29 -6.54 -14.74 -14.74
C GLU A 29 -6.95 -15.94 -13.87
N GLY A 30 -8.13 -15.84 -13.23
CA GLY A 30 -8.63 -16.85 -12.29
C GLY A 30 -8.05 -16.77 -10.87
N SER A 31 -7.22 -15.76 -10.57
CA SER A 31 -6.74 -15.54 -9.19
C SER A 31 -7.89 -15.07 -8.28
N GLY A 32 -8.01 -15.69 -7.10
CA GLY A 32 -8.94 -15.26 -6.06
C GLY A 32 -8.37 -14.21 -5.10
N VAL A 33 -7.11 -13.80 -5.31
CA VAL A 33 -6.44 -12.81 -4.46
C VAL A 33 -6.79 -11.42 -4.98
N PRO A 34 -7.37 -10.54 -4.15
CA PRO A 34 -7.67 -9.17 -4.58
C PRO A 34 -6.37 -8.39 -4.78
N THR A 35 -6.30 -7.64 -5.87
CA THR A 35 -5.22 -6.70 -6.15
C THR A 35 -5.24 -5.55 -5.14
N LEU A 36 -4.09 -4.89 -4.96
CA LEU A 36 -4.02 -3.69 -4.13
C LEU A 36 -5.00 -2.62 -4.61
N GLY A 37 -5.18 -2.48 -5.92
CA GLY A 37 -6.13 -1.54 -6.51
C GLY A 37 -7.58 -1.81 -6.11
N GLU A 38 -7.98 -3.07 -6.06
CA GLU A 38 -9.32 -3.48 -5.62
C GLU A 38 -9.53 -3.22 -4.13
N VAL A 39 -8.53 -3.55 -3.30
CA VAL A 39 -8.57 -3.24 -1.86
C VAL A 39 -8.68 -1.72 -1.64
N CYS A 40 -7.87 -0.92 -2.33
CA CYS A 40 -7.97 0.54 -2.32
C CYS A 40 -9.34 1.03 -2.79
N GLY A 41 -9.90 0.41 -3.83
CA GLY A 41 -11.24 0.71 -4.33
C GLY A 41 -12.32 0.42 -3.29
N VAL A 42 -12.22 -0.69 -2.55
CA VAL A 42 -13.11 -1.02 -1.43
C VAL A 42 -13.01 0.04 -0.33
N VAL A 43 -11.79 0.39 0.08
CA VAL A 43 -11.57 1.45 1.08
C VAL A 43 -12.17 2.77 0.61
N MET A 44 -11.90 3.20 -0.64
CA MET A 44 -12.43 4.46 -1.18
C MET A 44 -13.96 4.50 -1.27
N ARG A 45 -14.63 3.35 -1.31
CA ARG A 45 -16.11 3.27 -1.28
C ARG A 45 -16.69 3.45 0.12
N TYR A 46 -15.87 3.37 1.17
CA TYR A 46 -16.34 3.52 2.54
C TYR A 46 -16.91 4.92 2.78
N ARG A 47 -18.19 4.97 3.17
CA ARG A 47 -18.90 6.20 3.52
C ARG A 47 -19.52 6.08 4.89
N VAL A 48 -19.55 7.20 5.61
CA VAL A 48 -20.28 7.35 6.87
C VAL A 48 -21.32 8.44 6.64
N GLY A 49 -22.58 8.03 6.48
CA GLY A 49 -23.66 8.92 6.01
C GLY A 49 -23.33 9.52 4.63
N PRO A 50 -23.42 10.86 4.46
CA PRO A 50 -23.06 11.51 3.20
C PRO A 50 -21.53 11.64 2.99
N LEU A 51 -20.71 11.40 4.02
CA LEU A 51 -19.27 11.70 3.98
C LEU A 51 -18.47 10.54 3.36
N PRO A 52 -17.68 10.78 2.30
CA PRO A 52 -16.81 9.77 1.69
C PRO A 52 -15.52 9.58 2.48
N VAL A 53 -15.64 9.08 3.71
CA VAL A 53 -14.53 8.93 4.68
C VAL A 53 -13.35 8.17 4.10
N GLY A 54 -13.60 7.06 3.40
CA GLY A 54 -12.54 6.24 2.83
C GLY A 54 -11.70 6.97 1.78
N ARG A 55 -12.34 7.83 0.97
CA ARG A 55 -11.64 8.64 -0.03
C ARG A 55 -10.81 9.75 0.62
N ILE A 56 -11.37 10.43 1.62
CA ILE A 56 -10.65 11.46 2.39
C ILE A 56 -9.44 10.84 3.09
N ALA A 57 -9.62 9.68 3.73
CA ALA A 57 -8.54 8.96 4.39
C ALA A 57 -7.44 8.56 3.40
N MET A 58 -7.80 8.05 2.22
CA MET A 58 -6.82 7.65 1.21
C MET A 58 -6.02 8.85 0.66
N PHE A 59 -6.70 9.95 0.35
CA PHE A 59 -6.01 11.18 -0.08
C PHE A 59 -5.17 11.79 1.03
N GLY A 60 -5.67 11.82 2.26
CA GLY A 60 -4.93 12.29 3.43
C GLY A 60 -3.69 11.45 3.71
N PHE A 61 -3.80 10.12 3.60
CA PHE A 61 -2.68 9.20 3.71
C PHE A 61 -1.64 9.46 2.62
N TRP A 62 -2.06 9.62 1.36
CA TRP A 62 -1.14 9.90 0.26
C TRP A 62 -0.44 11.25 0.41
N TRP A 63 -1.19 12.27 0.81
CA TRP A 63 -0.65 13.58 1.14
C TRP A 63 0.38 13.51 2.27
N TRP A 64 0.07 12.79 3.36
CA TRP A 64 0.98 12.58 4.47
C TRP A 64 2.26 11.85 4.04
N LEU A 65 2.14 10.79 3.23
CA LEU A 65 3.28 10.04 2.71
C LEU A 65 4.20 10.93 1.85
N GLY A 66 3.59 11.75 0.98
CA GLY A 66 4.29 12.72 0.14
C GLY A 66 5.08 13.75 0.95
N TRP A 67 4.42 14.38 1.93
CA TRP A 67 5.08 15.33 2.82
C TRP A 67 6.20 14.68 3.64
N HIS A 68 5.97 13.48 4.18
CA HIS A 68 6.89 12.87 5.13
C HIS A 68 8.15 12.28 4.47
N PHE A 69 8.02 11.72 3.26
CA PHE A 69 9.13 11.00 2.61
C PHE A 69 9.68 11.69 1.36
N LEU A 70 8.88 12.44 0.60
CA LEU A 70 9.29 13.04 -0.68
C LEU A 70 9.58 14.54 -0.61
N ALA A 71 9.11 15.26 0.40
CA ALA A 71 9.34 16.71 0.56
C ALA A 71 10.64 17.05 1.33
N ARG A 72 11.57 16.10 1.45
CA ARG A 72 12.88 16.25 2.10
C ARG A 72 14.01 16.28 1.08
#